data_AF-A0A1A8QDK3-F1
#
_entry.id   AF-A0A1A8QDK3-F1
#
_cell.length_a   1.000
_cell.length_b   1.000
_cell.length_c   1.000
_cell.angle_alpha   90.00
_cell.angle_beta   90.00
_cell.angle_gamma   90.00
#
_symmetry.space_group_name_H-M   'P 1'
#
loop_
_entity.id
_entity.type
_entity.pdbx_description
1 polymer ?
#
loop_
_entity_poly.entity_id
_entity_poly.type
_entity_poly.pdbx_seq_one_letter_code
_entity_poly.pdbx_strand_id
1 'polypeptide(L)'
;LLLSGVGQAFVQQLPMMFTTTITENTWRGEALIPWTYFPPNVNKMNSYAIHGSGEKRVYEALNPIPKEDLVDGQQPNFHRLEYFQNFRLQSIMGEEWIQPESDLWKGKA
;
A
#
# COMPACT_ATOMS: atom_id res chain seq x y z
N LEU A 1 1.92 -1.49 8.54
CA LEU A 1 1.35 -2.84 8.73
C LEU A 1 2.11 -3.77 7.81
N LEU A 2 2.68 -4.86 8.33
CA LEU A 2 3.28 -5.93 7.53
C LEU A 2 2.45 -7.20 7.72
N LEU A 3 2.14 -7.88 6.61
CA LEU A 3 1.33 -9.09 6.59
C LEU A 3 2.12 -10.27 6.00
N SER A 4 1.97 -11.44 6.60
CA SER A 4 2.51 -12.72 6.09
C SER A 4 1.32 -13.65 5.86
N GLY A 5 0.77 -13.60 4.64
CA GLY A 5 -0.52 -14.19 4.29
C GLY A 5 -1.69 -13.21 4.39
N VAL A 6 -2.85 -13.59 3.85
CA VAL A 6 -4.04 -12.74 3.74
C VAL A 6 -4.59 -12.41 5.13
N GLY A 7 -4.57 -11.13 5.50
CA GLY A 7 -5.08 -10.65 6.80
C GLY A 7 -4.22 -11.02 8.01
N GLN A 8 -3.07 -11.67 7.82
CA GLN A 8 -2.21 -12.14 8.90
C GLN A 8 -1.12 -11.12 9.24
N ALA A 9 -1.51 -10.11 10.02
CA ALA A 9 -0.60 -9.07 10.48
C ALA A 9 0.44 -9.62 11.46
N PHE A 10 1.73 -9.36 11.22
CA PHE A 10 2.79 -9.72 12.17
C PHE A 10 3.55 -8.50 12.73
N VAL A 11 3.46 -7.33 12.08
CA VAL A 11 3.95 -6.05 12.60
C VAL A 11 2.96 -4.93 12.28
N GLN A 12 2.69 -4.08 13.26
CA GLN A 12 1.82 -2.90 13.11
C GLN A 12 2.56 -1.64 13.57
N GLN A 13 2.02 -0.48 13.21
CA GLN A 13 2.52 0.84 13.68
C GLN A 13 4.03 1.06 13.48
N LEU A 14 4.54 0.71 12.30
CA LEU A 14 5.95 0.92 11.97
C LEU A 14 6.24 2.44 11.89
N PRO A 15 7.38 2.89 12.46
CA PRO A 15 7.75 4.29 12.39
C PRO A 15 8.01 4.73 10.94
N MET A 16 7.53 5.92 10.58
CA MET A 16 7.71 6.48 9.24
C MET A 16 7.88 7.99 9.37
N MET A 17 8.85 8.55 8.65
CA MET A 17 8.95 10.00 8.54
C MET A 17 7.94 10.47 7.50
N PHE A 18 7.15 11.49 7.85
CA PHE A 18 6.22 12.12 6.93
C PHE A 18 6.20 13.63 7.15
N THR A 19 5.96 14.36 6.07
CA THR A 19 5.73 15.80 6.09
C THR A 19 4.40 16.09 5.40
N THR A 20 3.77 17.20 5.77
CA THR A 20 2.55 17.64 5.12
C THR A 20 2.54 19.16 5.05
N THR A 21 2.14 19.68 3.90
CA THR A 21 1.89 21.10 3.69
C THR A 21 0.44 21.27 3.27
N ILE A 22 -0.30 22.10 4.00
CA ILE A 22 -1.69 22.44 3.71
C ILE A 22 -1.71 23.85 3.16
N THR A 23 -2.31 24.02 1.98
CA THR A 23 -2.50 25.30 1.32
C THR A 23 -3.97 25.44 0.95
N GLU A 24 -4.69 26.28 1.69
CA GLU A 24 -6.13 26.50 1.54
C GLU A 24 -6.92 25.18 1.58
N ASN A 25 -7.48 24.77 0.44
CA ASN A 25 -8.29 23.57 0.27
C ASN A 25 -7.49 22.37 -0.28
N THR A 26 -6.16 22.48 -0.34
CA THR A 26 -5.28 21.44 -0.86
C THR A 26 -4.23 21.08 0.17
N TRP A 27 -3.75 19.84 0.12
CA TRP A 27 -2.61 19.42 0.91
C TRP A 27 -1.71 18.51 0.08
N ARG A 28 -0.41 18.56 0.38
CA ARG A 28 0.60 17.65 -0.14
C ARG A 28 1.23 16.93 1.03
N GLY A 29 1.21 15.61 0.98
CA GLY A 29 1.92 14.75 1.92
C GLY A 29 3.10 14.06 1.25
N GLU A 30 4.20 13.92 1.98
CA GLU A 30 5.37 13.17 1.54
C GLU A 30 5.75 12.21 2.67
N ALA A 31 6.06 10.97 2.34
CA ALA A 31 6.44 9.95 3.32
C ALA A 31 7.69 9.22 2.85
N LEU A 32 8.62 8.97 3.78
CA LEU A 32 9.82 8.18 3.54
C LEU A 32 9.61 6.79 4.11
N ILE A 33 9.50 5.81 3.21
CA ILE A 33 9.32 4.40 3.57
C ILE A 33 10.71 3.72 3.59
N PRO A 34 11.16 3.19 4.73
CA PRO A 34 12.41 2.42 4.79
C PRO A 34 12.37 1.20 3.86
N TRP A 35 13.46 0.95 3.14
CA TRP A 35 13.57 -0.20 2.24
C TRP A 35 13.32 -1.54 2.93
N THR A 36 13.72 -1.64 4.20
CA THR A 36 13.51 -2.83 5.02
C THR A 36 12.02 -3.13 5.24
N TYR A 37 11.09 -2.23 4.96
CA TYR A 37 9.66 -2.50 5.15
C TYR A 37 9.08 -3.31 3.98
N PHE A 38 9.73 -3.30 2.83
CA PHE A 38 9.27 -4.07 1.67
C PHE A 38 9.64 -5.55 1.82
N PRO A 39 8.71 -6.49 1.52
CA PRO A 39 9.04 -7.90 1.45
C PRO A 39 10.02 -8.15 0.30
N PRO A 40 10.79 -9.25 0.33
CA PRO A 40 11.62 -9.61 -0.82
C PRO A 40 10.76 -9.78 -2.08
N ASN A 41 11.31 -9.40 -3.24
CA ASN A 41 10.69 -9.59 -4.55
C ASN A 41 9.32 -8.89 -4.71
N VAL A 42 9.22 -7.61 -4.31
CA VAL A 42 8.04 -6.80 -4.61
C VAL A 42 7.77 -6.80 -6.12
N ASN A 43 6.62 -7.33 -6.50
CA ASN A 43 6.22 -7.48 -7.90
C ASN A 43 4.85 -6.88 -8.22
N LYS A 44 4.14 -6.36 -7.21
CA LYS A 44 2.79 -5.82 -7.33
C LYS A 44 2.58 -4.63 -6.39
N MET A 45 1.73 -3.69 -6.80
CA MET A 45 1.33 -2.55 -5.95
C MET A 45 -0.12 -2.13 -6.16
N ASN A 46 -0.63 -1.38 -5.19
CA ASN A 46 -1.82 -0.55 -5.31
C ASN A 46 -1.67 0.69 -4.41
N SER A 47 -2.53 1.67 -4.59
CA SER A 47 -2.61 2.86 -3.75
C SER A 47 -4.06 3.22 -3.48
N TYR A 48 -4.35 3.74 -2.29
CA TYR A 48 -5.71 4.02 -1.85
C TYR A 48 -5.83 5.42 -1.29
N ALA A 49 -7.00 6.04 -1.46
CA ALA A 49 -7.39 7.26 -0.78
C ALA A 49 -8.72 7.05 -0.05
N ILE A 50 -8.82 7.58 1.17
CA ILE A 50 -10.02 7.53 1.98
C ILE A 50 -10.31 8.94 2.45
N HIS A 51 -11.48 9.47 2.11
CA HIS A 51 -11.90 10.81 2.49
C HIS A 51 -13.40 10.88 2.77
N GLY A 52 -13.87 11.99 3.32
CA GLY A 52 -15.22 12.12 3.85
C GLY A 52 -15.44 11.37 5.17
N SER A 53 -16.69 11.38 5.66
CA SER A 53 -17.06 10.79 6.94
C SER A 53 -18.49 10.23 6.94
N GLY A 54 -18.73 9.22 7.78
CA GLY A 54 -20.03 8.53 7.87
C GLY A 54 -20.48 7.97 6.53
N GLU A 55 -21.73 8.24 6.17
CA GLU A 55 -22.34 7.86 4.88
C GLU A 55 -21.67 8.55 3.67
N LYS A 56 -20.96 9.66 3.88
CA LYS A 56 -20.24 10.40 2.84
C LYS A 56 -18.79 9.94 2.67
N ARG A 57 -18.37 8.86 3.34
CA ARG A 57 -17.00 8.34 3.20
C ARG A 57 -16.81 7.71 1.82
N VAL A 58 -15.76 8.13 1.14
CA VAL A 58 -15.38 7.66 -0.19
C VAL A 58 -14.09 6.85 -0.07
N TYR A 59 -14.02 5.77 -0.82
CA TYR A 59 -12.87 4.88 -0.92
C TYR A 59 -12.43 4.82 -2.39
N GLU A 60 -11.20 5.24 -2.66
CA GLU A 60 -10.63 5.26 -3.99
C GLU A 60 -9.41 4.35 -4.04
N ALA A 61 -9.16 3.78 -5.21
CA ALA A 61 -8.01 2.93 -5.48
C ALA A 61 -7.41 3.31 -6.84
N LEU A 62 -6.08 3.29 -6.94
CA LEU A 62 -5.38 3.41 -8.21
C LEU A 62 -5.77 2.27 -9.16
N ASN A 63 -5.84 1.05 -8.62
CA ASN A 63 -6.33 -0.14 -9.31
C ASN A 63 -7.56 -0.66 -8.58
N PRO A 64 -8.79 -0.26 -8.99
CA PRO A 64 -10.02 -0.65 -8.32
C PRO A 64 -10.43 -2.09 -8.65
N ILE A 65 -11.31 -2.64 -7.82
CA ILE A 65 -12.01 -3.90 -8.10
C ILE A 65 -12.89 -3.70 -9.34
N PRO A 66 -12.84 -4.59 -10.35
CA PRO A 66 -13.76 -4.54 -11.49
C PRO A 66 -15.22 -4.57 -11.03
N LYS A 67 -16.12 -3.88 -11.75
CA LYS A 67 -17.52 -3.75 -11.32
C LYS A 67 -18.23 -5.10 -11.25
N GLU A 68 -17.88 -5.99 -12.17
CA GLU A 68 -18.35 -7.36 -12.27
C GLU A 68 -17.96 -8.24 -11.07
N ASP A 69 -16.90 -7.87 -10.35
CA ASP A 69 -16.41 -8.59 -9.17
C ASP A 69 -16.97 -8.01 -7.86
N LEU A 70 -17.77 -6.93 -7.93
CA LEU A 70 -18.40 -6.33 -6.76
C LEU A 70 -19.63 -7.14 -6.35
N VAL A 71 -19.76 -7.36 -5.04
CA VAL A 71 -20.92 -8.03 -4.44
C VAL A 71 -21.75 -7.02 -3.65
N ASP A 72 -23.07 -7.11 -3.73
CA ASP A 72 -23.98 -6.26 -2.96
C ASP A 72 -23.70 -6.38 -1.45
N GLY A 73 -23.58 -5.24 -0.78
CA GLY A 73 -23.23 -5.16 0.65
C GLY A 73 -21.75 -5.37 0.97
N GLN A 74 -20.90 -5.62 -0.04
CA GLN A 74 -19.45 -5.76 0.16
C GLN A 74 -18.86 -4.50 0.81
N GLN A 75 -18.13 -4.72 1.89
CA GLN A 75 -17.40 -3.65 2.57
C GLN A 75 -16.00 -3.45 1.94
N PRO A 76 -15.42 -2.24 2.05
CA PRO A 76 -14.07 -1.98 1.56
C PRO A 76 -13.04 -2.92 2.17
N ASN A 77 -12.20 -3.54 1.32
CA ASN A 77 -11.08 -4.38 1.74
C ASN A 77 -9.84 -4.08 0.90
N PHE A 78 -8.85 -3.39 1.50
CA PHE A 78 -7.61 -2.96 0.82
C PHE A 78 -6.56 -4.06 0.67
N HIS A 79 -6.83 -5.26 1.21
CA HIS A 79 -5.92 -6.40 1.19
C HIS A 79 -6.31 -7.47 0.16
N ARG A 80 -7.09 -7.10 -0.86
CA ARG A 80 -7.39 -7.95 -2.02
C ARG A 80 -6.24 -7.92 -3.04
N LEU A 81 -5.21 -8.72 -2.76
CA LEU A 81 -3.94 -8.76 -3.50
C LEU A 81 -4.11 -9.16 -4.98
N GLU A 82 -5.20 -9.84 -5.32
CA GLU A 82 -5.54 -10.25 -6.68
C GLU A 82 -5.72 -9.05 -7.64
N TYR A 83 -6.07 -7.86 -7.13
CA TYR A 83 -6.25 -6.65 -7.95
C TYR A 83 -5.04 -5.73 -7.98
N PHE A 84 -3.98 -6.07 -7.23
CA PHE A 84 -2.75 -5.31 -7.29
C PHE A 84 -2.12 -5.53 -8.67
N GLN A 85 -1.70 -4.44 -9.29
CA GLN A 85 -1.10 -4.48 -10.64
C GLN A 85 0.40 -4.71 -10.54
N ASN A 86 0.96 -5.27 -11.62
CA ASN A 86 2.39 -5.53 -11.73
C ASN A 86 3.19 -4.24 -11.49
N PHE A 87 4.24 -4.37 -10.69
CA PHE A 87 5.07 -3.27 -10.28
C PHE A 87 6.50 -3.74 -10.09
N ARG A 88 7.46 -2.89 -10.45
CA ARG A 88 8.89 -3.15 -10.26
C ARG A 88 9.50 -1.90 -9.64
N LEU A 89 10.17 -2.03 -8.50
CA LEU A 89 10.86 -0.90 -7.88
C LEU A 89 11.95 -0.33 -8.81
N GLN A 90 12.54 -1.16 -9.66
CA GLN A 90 13.49 -0.76 -10.70
C GLN A 90 12.92 0.28 -11.68
N SER A 91 11.61 0.32 -11.91
CA SER A 91 11.01 1.34 -12.78
C SER A 91 11.13 2.76 -12.21
N ILE A 92 11.43 2.87 -10.91
CA ILE A 92 11.65 4.14 -10.20
C ILE A 92 13.15 4.33 -9.91
N MET A 93 13.83 3.26 -9.49
CA MET A 93 15.20 3.31 -8.96
C MET A 93 16.29 3.08 -10.02
N GLY A 94 15.92 2.60 -11.21
CA GLY A 94 16.84 2.15 -12.26
C GLY A 94 17.00 0.63 -12.30
N GLU A 95 17.31 0.09 -13.48
CA GLU A 95 17.38 -1.37 -13.72
C GLU A 95 18.51 -2.06 -12.94
N GLU A 96 19.61 -1.35 -12.66
CA GLU A 96 20.74 -1.86 -11.86
C GLU A 96 20.45 -1.87 -10.35
N TRP A 97 19.30 -1.34 -9.91
CA TRP A 97 18.98 -1.28 -8.50
C TRP A 97 18.57 -2.65 -7.96
N ILE A 98 19.25 -3.06 -6.88
CA ILE A 98 19.01 -4.30 -6.17
C ILE A 98 18.32 -3.97 -4.84
N GLN A 99 17.20 -4.65 -4.56
CA GLN A 99 16.48 -4.47 -3.31
C GLN A 99 17.36 -4.93 -2.12
N PRO A 100 17.58 -4.06 -1.11
CA PRO A 100 18.29 -4.45 0.09
C PRO A 100 17.56 -5.56 0.85
N GLU A 101 18.31 -6.43 1.52
CA GLU A 101 17.73 -7.41 2.45
C GLU A 101 16.99 -6.73 3.61
N SER A 102 16.01 -7.45 4.17
CA SER A 102 15.27 -6.99 5.33
C SER A 102 15.20 -8.06 6.42
N ASP A 103 15.71 -7.72 7.60
CA ASP A 103 15.59 -8.55 8.80
C ASP A 103 14.13 -8.72 9.25
N LEU A 104 13.25 -7.77 8.91
CA LEU A 104 11.83 -7.82 9.30
C LEU A 104 11.09 -8.99 8.63
N TRP A 105 11.57 -9.47 7.49
CA TRP A 105 10.92 -10.51 6.69
C TRP A 105 11.58 -11.89 6.85
N LYS A 106 12.66 -12.01 7.63
CA LYS A 106 13.33 -13.29 7.90
C LYS A 106 12.36 -14.27 8.60
N GLY A 107 12.12 -15.42 7.98
CA GLY A 107 11.20 -16.44 8.48
C GLY A 107 9.71 -16.05 8.42
N LYS A 108 9.36 -15.06 7.57
CA LYS A 108 7.98 -14.59 7.35
C LYS A 108 7.47 -14.84 5.92
N ALA A 109 8.28 -15.46 5.07
CA ALA A 109 7.94 -15.85 3.71
C ALA A 109 7.23 -17.22 3.69
#